data_AF-A0A7Y0LCU7-F1
#
_entry.id   AF-A0A7Y0LCU7-F1
#
_cell.length_a   1.000
_cell.length_b   1.000
_cell.length_c   1.000
_cell.angle_alpha   90.00
_cell.angle_beta   90.00
_cell.angle_gamma   90.00
#
_symmetry.space_group_name_H-M   'P 1'
#
loop_
_entity.id
_entity.type
_entity.pdbx_description
1 polymer ?
#
loop_
_entity_poly.entity_id
_entity_poly.type
_entity_poly.pdbx_seq_one_letter_code
_entity_poly.pdbx_strand_id
1 'polypeptide(L)'
;MNEHSSLWQRAKHKLNSLLIRLMIRFKCVREVKYSQQELNEMLATNFPHSMSLSLPGSQGMLTLLNAELSMPSDDSHLHIQLFCGFTVSVAGHDIYRAHLLVVGTVTPYYVASEKSIRLKQMQLTEVRLVNDDYAFIGSSTQIATLFMPKAFKYLLATTVHIGLSLLKGLIPSELMNYLGLYSNGSKQSVLDYHKPEIERLIIAEVEQDDWCYQLDETDFEEQLFAELGQEIAVENGFLVFKFHLD
;
A
#
# COMPACT_ATOMS: atom_id res chain seq x y z
N MET A 1 -15.13 -23.95 42.60
CA MET A 1 -14.19 -25.07 42.38
C MET A 1 -13.55 -24.98 40.98
N ASN A 2 -13.12 -23.78 40.51
CA ASN A 2 -12.57 -23.54 39.16
C ASN A 2 -11.32 -22.63 39.13
N GLU A 3 -10.75 -22.23 40.27
CA GLU A 3 -9.57 -21.33 40.27
C GLU A 3 -8.22 -22.07 40.13
N HIS A 4 -8.14 -23.31 40.63
CA HIS A 4 -6.89 -24.09 40.63
C HIS A 4 -6.43 -24.56 39.24
N SER A 5 -7.35 -24.76 38.28
CA SER A 5 -6.98 -25.15 36.90
C SER A 5 -6.31 -24.01 36.15
N SER A 6 -6.71 -22.75 36.40
CA SER A 6 -6.14 -21.57 35.74
C SER A 6 -4.70 -21.25 36.19
N LEU A 7 -4.39 -21.48 37.47
CA LEU A 7 -3.05 -21.23 38.02
C LEU A 7 -2.04 -22.28 37.54
N TRP A 8 -2.47 -23.53 37.42
CA TRP A 8 -1.62 -24.62 36.92
C TRP A 8 -1.33 -24.48 35.43
N GLN A 9 -2.31 -24.03 34.63
CA GLN A 9 -2.09 -23.67 33.23
C GLN A 9 -1.13 -22.48 33.10
N ARG A 10 -1.32 -21.41 33.89
CA ARG A 10 -0.40 -20.24 33.89
C ARG A 10 1.03 -20.62 34.31
N ALA A 11 1.19 -21.48 35.30
CA ALA A 11 2.50 -21.97 35.73
C ALA A 11 3.16 -22.85 34.67
N LYS A 12 2.40 -23.73 34.01
CA LYS A 12 2.88 -24.57 32.90
C LYS A 12 3.30 -23.73 31.70
N HIS A 13 2.54 -22.69 31.35
CA HIS A 13 2.92 -21.73 30.30
C HIS A 13 4.20 -20.97 30.65
N LYS A 14 4.38 -20.51 31.89
CA LYS A 14 5.62 -19.87 32.35
C LYS A 14 6.83 -20.80 32.36
N LEU A 15 6.63 -22.08 32.66
CA LEU A 15 7.71 -23.07 32.67
C LEU A 15 8.11 -23.46 31.25
N ASN A 16 7.13 -23.62 30.36
CA ASN A 16 7.37 -23.82 28.94
C ASN A 16 8.06 -22.62 28.29
N SER A 17 7.65 -21.38 28.61
CA SER A 17 8.32 -20.18 28.09
C SER A 17 9.76 -20.09 28.57
N LEU A 18 10.03 -20.44 29.83
CA LEU A 18 11.38 -20.43 30.38
C LEU A 18 12.25 -21.55 29.78
N LEU A 19 11.69 -22.75 29.56
CA LEU A 19 12.36 -23.84 28.85
C LEU A 19 12.67 -23.48 27.40
N ILE A 20 11.73 -22.85 26.69
CA ILE A 20 11.92 -22.44 25.30
C ILE A 20 12.97 -21.33 25.20
N ARG A 21 12.93 -20.32 26.09
CA ARG A 21 14.00 -19.30 26.21
C ARG A 21 15.36 -19.96 26.48
N LEU A 22 15.39 -20.97 27.34
CA LEU A 22 16.59 -21.76 27.61
C LEU A 22 17.05 -22.50 26.36
N MET A 23 16.14 -23.15 25.64
CA MET A 23 16.43 -23.91 24.42
C MET A 23 16.93 -23.03 23.28
N ILE A 24 16.39 -21.81 23.13
CA ILE A 24 16.96 -20.80 22.23
C ILE A 24 18.35 -20.44 22.70
N ARG A 25 18.56 -20.11 23.97
CA ARG A 25 19.90 -19.81 24.51
C ARG A 25 20.89 -20.97 24.37
N PHE A 26 20.40 -22.21 24.31
CA PHE A 26 21.16 -23.42 24.04
C PHE A 26 21.21 -23.81 22.54
N LYS A 27 20.83 -22.92 21.61
CA LYS A 27 20.81 -23.12 20.15
C LYS A 27 19.99 -24.31 19.64
N CYS A 28 19.04 -24.80 20.44
CA CYS A 28 18.19 -25.94 20.11
C CYS A 28 17.00 -25.54 19.24
N VAL A 29 16.52 -24.29 19.37
CA VAL A 29 15.56 -23.66 18.46
C VAL A 29 16.29 -22.51 17.77
N ARG A 30 16.44 -22.62 16.44
CA ARG A 30 17.22 -21.68 15.64
C ARG A 30 16.37 -20.71 14.83
N GLU A 31 15.18 -21.17 14.44
CA GLU A 31 14.29 -20.46 13.53
C GLU A 31 12.80 -20.67 13.84
N VAL A 32 11.97 -19.65 13.60
CA VAL A 32 10.50 -19.75 13.45
C VAL A 32 10.15 -19.42 12.01
N LYS A 33 9.14 -20.09 11.45
CA LYS A 33 8.72 -19.91 10.05
C LYS A 33 7.27 -19.45 10.00
N TYR A 34 7.03 -18.34 9.31
CA TYR A 34 5.69 -17.83 9.03
C TYR A 34 5.30 -18.15 7.60
N SER A 35 4.10 -18.70 7.44
CA SER A 35 3.50 -18.98 6.15
C SER A 35 2.95 -17.72 5.50
N GLN A 36 2.75 -17.77 4.18
CA GLN A 36 2.11 -16.69 3.43
C GLN A 36 0.72 -16.33 4.00
N GLN A 37 -0.06 -17.33 4.44
CA GLN A 37 -1.42 -17.11 4.93
C GLN A 37 -1.40 -16.29 6.22
N GLU A 38 -0.56 -16.66 7.18
CA GLU A 38 -0.42 -15.95 8.46
C GLU A 38 0.02 -14.50 8.22
N LEU A 39 1.01 -14.27 7.36
CA LEU A 39 1.48 -12.94 6.99
C LEU A 39 0.37 -12.06 6.38
N ASN A 40 -0.47 -12.63 5.51
CA ASN A 40 -1.58 -11.90 4.91
C ASN A 40 -2.70 -11.60 5.91
N GLU A 41 -2.98 -12.51 6.84
CA GLU A 41 -3.93 -12.28 7.94
C GLU A 41 -3.44 -11.16 8.87
N MET A 42 -2.14 -11.13 9.17
CA MET A 42 -1.49 -10.08 9.95
C MET A 42 -1.58 -8.72 9.25
N LEU A 43 -1.31 -8.67 7.94
CA LEU A 43 -1.37 -7.44 7.15
C LEU A 43 -2.77 -6.87 6.96
N ALA A 44 -3.80 -7.72 6.84
CA ALA A 44 -5.18 -7.30 6.59
C ALA A 44 -5.69 -6.30 7.66
N THR A 45 -5.15 -6.34 8.87
CA THR A 45 -5.53 -5.45 9.98
C THR A 45 -5.09 -3.99 9.76
N ASN A 46 -4.09 -3.75 8.91
CA ASN A 46 -3.49 -2.42 8.68
C ASN A 46 -4.10 -1.65 7.51
N PHE A 47 -5.09 -2.21 6.81
CA PHE A 47 -5.78 -1.57 5.68
C PHE A 47 -7.19 -1.11 6.05
N PRO A 48 -7.72 -0.04 5.42
CA PRO A 48 -7.15 0.74 4.30
C PRO A 48 -6.34 1.98 4.74
N HIS A 49 -5.38 2.39 3.90
CA HIS A 49 -4.58 3.62 4.08
C HIS A 49 -4.77 4.57 2.89
N SER A 50 -4.78 5.90 3.09
CA SER A 50 -4.97 6.88 2.01
C SER A 50 -3.91 7.98 2.01
N MET A 51 -3.32 8.21 0.84
CA MET A 51 -2.29 9.22 0.60
C MET A 51 -2.78 10.24 -0.44
N SER A 52 -2.51 11.52 -0.19
CA SER A 52 -2.92 12.60 -1.08
C SER A 52 -1.88 12.87 -2.17
N LEU A 53 -2.32 13.00 -3.42
CA LEU A 53 -1.52 13.37 -4.57
C LEU A 53 -1.74 14.86 -4.87
N SER A 54 -0.65 15.64 -4.90
CA SER A 54 -0.72 17.06 -5.27
C SER A 54 -0.89 17.17 -6.79
N LEU A 55 -2.04 17.67 -7.23
CA LEU A 55 -2.36 17.84 -8.64
C LEU A 55 -2.69 19.31 -8.95
N PRO A 56 -2.29 19.84 -10.12
CA PRO A 56 -2.60 21.22 -10.49
C PRO A 56 -4.12 21.47 -10.54
N GLY A 57 -4.61 22.34 -9.65
CA GLY A 57 -6.03 22.72 -9.60
C GLY A 57 -7.00 21.56 -9.30
N SER A 58 -6.50 20.44 -8.78
CA SER A 58 -7.27 19.23 -8.47
C SER A 58 -6.70 18.54 -7.22
N GLN A 59 -7.45 17.60 -6.66
CA GLN A 59 -7.05 16.78 -5.53
C GLN A 59 -6.98 15.33 -5.99
N GLY A 60 -5.78 14.73 -5.96
CA GLY A 60 -5.63 13.30 -6.17
C GLY A 60 -5.62 12.58 -4.84
N MET A 61 -6.21 11.41 -4.78
CA MET A 61 -6.16 10.53 -3.62
C MET A 61 -5.87 9.11 -4.08
N LEU A 62 -4.82 8.51 -3.52
CA LEU A 62 -4.49 7.11 -3.70
C LEU A 62 -4.80 6.39 -2.39
N THR A 63 -5.69 5.40 -2.45
CA THR A 63 -6.11 4.62 -1.29
C THR A 63 -5.62 3.19 -1.47
N LEU A 64 -4.75 2.73 -0.59
CA LEU A 64 -4.37 1.33 -0.46
C LEU A 64 -5.53 0.57 0.17
N LEU A 65 -6.18 -0.29 -0.61
CA LEU A 65 -7.37 -1.02 -0.21
C LEU A 65 -7.01 -2.35 0.45
N ASN A 66 -6.03 -3.05 -0.10
CA ASN A 66 -5.56 -4.33 0.40
C ASN A 66 -4.13 -4.58 -0.08
N ALA A 67 -3.42 -5.48 0.59
CA ALA A 67 -2.15 -6.02 0.14
C ALA A 67 -2.13 -7.54 0.26
N GLU A 68 -1.51 -8.19 -0.71
CA GLU A 68 -1.19 -9.60 -0.67
C GLU A 68 0.33 -9.76 -0.78
N LEU A 69 0.91 -10.46 0.20
CA LEU A 69 2.27 -10.95 0.13
C LEU A 69 2.30 -12.36 -0.44
N SER A 70 3.39 -12.64 -1.15
CA SER A 70 3.77 -13.96 -1.62
C SER A 70 5.27 -14.15 -1.47
N MET A 71 5.67 -15.40 -1.26
CA MET A 71 7.07 -15.79 -1.09
C MET A 71 7.35 -16.95 -2.04
N PRO A 72 7.82 -16.67 -3.27
CA PRO A 72 8.22 -17.72 -4.18
C PRO A 72 9.38 -18.54 -3.57
N SER A 73 9.36 -19.86 -3.73
CA SER A 73 10.38 -20.73 -3.13
C SER A 73 11.80 -20.50 -3.68
N ASP A 74 11.89 -19.90 -4.86
CA ASP A 74 13.15 -19.64 -5.59
C ASP A 74 13.67 -18.21 -5.39
N ASP A 75 13.04 -17.41 -4.53
CA ASP A 75 13.39 -15.99 -4.30
C ASP A 75 13.65 -15.71 -2.81
N SER A 76 14.60 -14.82 -2.54
CA SER A 76 14.93 -14.30 -1.21
C SER A 76 14.20 -12.99 -0.88
N HIS A 77 13.35 -12.49 -1.79
CA HIS A 77 12.56 -11.29 -1.61
C HIS A 77 11.07 -11.60 -1.38
N LEU A 78 10.39 -10.72 -0.64
CA LEU A 78 8.94 -10.74 -0.52
C LEU A 78 8.34 -10.13 -1.79
N HIS A 79 7.37 -10.81 -2.39
CA HIS A 79 6.59 -10.28 -3.50
C HIS A 79 5.32 -9.66 -2.93
N ILE A 80 5.11 -8.37 -3.19
CA ILE A 80 3.95 -7.61 -2.71
C ILE A 80 3.05 -7.22 -3.87
N GLN A 81 1.75 -7.45 -3.68
CA GLN A 81 0.69 -7.02 -4.58
C GLN A 81 -0.23 -6.08 -3.81
N LEU A 82 -0.27 -4.81 -4.24
CA LEU A 82 -1.09 -3.78 -3.63
C LEU A 82 -2.29 -3.48 -4.52
N PHE A 83 -3.47 -3.57 -3.93
CA PHE A 83 -4.71 -3.17 -4.56
C PHE A 83 -5.02 -1.74 -4.14
N CYS A 84 -4.97 -0.80 -5.09
CA CYS A 84 -5.14 0.61 -4.81
C CYS A 84 -6.36 1.17 -5.54
N GLY A 85 -7.10 2.07 -4.90
CA GLY A 85 -8.06 2.96 -5.54
C GLY A 85 -7.40 4.31 -5.80
N PHE A 86 -7.55 4.86 -6.99
CA PHE A 86 -7.06 6.19 -7.34
C PHE A 86 -8.24 7.07 -7.75
N THR A 87 -8.40 8.20 -7.08
CA THR A 87 -9.47 9.17 -7.35
C THR A 87 -8.88 10.53 -7.63
N VAL A 88 -9.42 11.24 -8.63
CA VAL A 88 -9.10 12.64 -8.90
C VAL A 88 -10.37 13.45 -8.79
N SER A 89 -10.33 14.49 -7.96
CA SER A 89 -11.45 15.38 -7.71
C SER A 89 -11.10 16.82 -8.09
N VAL A 90 -12.04 17.52 -8.71
CA VAL A 90 -11.93 18.93 -9.10
C VAL A 90 -13.12 19.67 -8.50
N ALA A 91 -12.85 20.71 -7.70
CA ALA A 91 -13.89 21.53 -7.07
C ALA A 91 -14.96 20.70 -6.33
N GLY A 92 -14.56 19.60 -5.68
CA GLY A 92 -15.45 18.70 -4.94
C GLY A 92 -16.20 17.66 -5.79
N HIS A 93 -15.89 17.55 -7.09
CA HIS A 93 -16.45 16.54 -7.99
C HIS A 93 -15.38 15.56 -8.45
N ASP A 94 -15.64 14.27 -8.28
CA ASP A 94 -14.74 13.22 -8.77
C ASP A 94 -14.84 13.12 -10.29
N ILE A 95 -13.72 13.42 -10.96
CA ILE A 95 -13.62 13.42 -12.41
C ILE A 95 -13.00 12.13 -12.94
N TYR A 96 -12.35 11.35 -12.07
CA TYR A 96 -11.71 10.10 -12.42
C TYR A 96 -11.61 9.18 -11.21
N ARG A 97 -11.89 7.89 -11.41
CA ARG A 97 -11.78 6.84 -10.42
C ARG A 97 -11.24 5.58 -11.10
N ALA A 98 -10.19 5.00 -10.55
CA ALA A 98 -9.53 3.83 -11.11
C ALA A 98 -9.09 2.87 -10.01
N HIS A 99 -9.07 1.57 -10.29
CA HIS A 99 -8.44 0.56 -9.46
C HIS A 99 -7.13 0.12 -10.10
N LEU A 100 -6.06 0.20 -9.32
CA LEU A 100 -4.71 -0.13 -9.73
C LEU A 100 -4.27 -1.38 -8.98
N LEU A 101 -3.52 -2.23 -9.68
CA LEU A 101 -2.73 -3.31 -9.09
C LEU A 101 -1.27 -2.93 -9.24
N VAL A 102 -0.59 -2.82 -8.10
CA VAL A 102 0.83 -2.51 -8.04
C VAL A 102 1.56 -3.73 -7.55
N VAL A 103 2.53 -4.20 -8.34
CA VAL A 103 3.31 -5.40 -8.05
C VAL A 103 4.77 -5.01 -7.89
N GLY A 104 5.40 -5.49 -6.83
CA GLY A 104 6.82 -5.26 -6.59
C GLY A 104 7.44 -6.29 -5.66
N THR A 105 8.73 -6.12 -5.42
CA THR A 105 9.50 -6.92 -4.48
C THR A 105 10.06 -6.03 -3.37
N VAL A 106 10.06 -6.53 -2.14
CA VAL A 106 10.56 -5.83 -0.95
C VAL A 106 11.44 -6.76 -0.13
N THR A 107 12.38 -6.17 0.61
CA THR A 107 13.25 -6.92 1.52
C THR A 107 12.83 -6.64 2.95
N PRO A 108 12.32 -7.64 3.69
CA PRO A 108 12.00 -7.45 5.10
C PRO A 108 13.28 -7.37 5.93
N TYR A 109 13.30 -6.51 6.94
CA TYR A 109 14.37 -6.48 7.94
C TYR A 109 13.81 -6.22 9.33
N TYR A 110 14.51 -6.73 10.35
CA TYR A 110 14.11 -6.58 11.74
C TYR A 110 14.82 -5.40 12.39
N VAL A 111 14.06 -4.59 13.12
CA VAL A 111 14.58 -3.46 13.89
C VAL A 111 14.45 -3.78 15.38
N ALA A 112 15.56 -4.22 15.96
CA ALA A 112 15.60 -4.65 17.37
C ALA A 112 15.25 -3.55 18.39
N SER A 113 15.51 -2.28 18.06
CA SER A 113 15.19 -1.15 18.96
C SER A 113 13.68 -0.92 19.12
N GLU A 114 12.92 -1.25 18.08
CA GLU A 114 11.46 -1.02 18.01
C GLU A 114 10.66 -2.30 18.16
N LYS A 115 11.33 -3.46 18.10
CA LYS A 115 10.70 -4.78 18.01
C LYS A 115 9.70 -4.83 16.84
N SER A 116 10.10 -4.24 15.72
CA SER A 116 9.27 -4.11 14.53
C SER A 116 9.95 -4.71 13.32
N ILE A 117 9.14 -5.28 12.43
CA ILE A 117 9.54 -5.71 11.10
C ILE A 117 9.22 -4.58 10.13
N ARG A 118 10.19 -4.25 9.31
CA ARG A 118 10.08 -3.17 8.33
C ARG A 118 10.48 -3.67 6.95
N LEU A 119 10.07 -2.91 5.94
CA LEU A 119 10.35 -3.21 4.54
C LEU A 119 11.35 -2.18 4.01
N LYS A 120 12.30 -2.63 3.19
CA LYS A 120 13.25 -1.77 2.50
C LYS A 120 13.49 -2.24 1.07
N GLN A 121 14.09 -1.35 0.28
CA GLN A 121 14.53 -1.63 -1.08
C GLN A 121 13.36 -2.09 -1.95
N MET A 122 12.28 -1.32 -1.91
CA MET A 122 11.11 -1.62 -2.73
C MET A 122 11.48 -1.46 -4.21
N GLN A 123 11.25 -2.52 -4.98
CA GLN A 123 11.38 -2.49 -6.43
C GLN A 123 10.02 -2.75 -7.06
N LEU A 124 9.46 -1.72 -7.67
CA LEU A 124 8.21 -1.83 -8.42
C LEU A 124 8.48 -2.52 -9.75
N THR A 125 7.82 -3.67 -9.94
CA THR A 125 7.86 -4.41 -11.20
C THR A 125 6.81 -3.86 -12.15
N GLU A 126 5.61 -3.58 -11.64
CA GLU A 126 4.51 -3.18 -12.49
C GLU A 126 3.41 -2.38 -11.77
N VAL A 127 2.80 -1.46 -12.52
CA VAL A 127 1.55 -0.77 -12.15
C VAL A 127 0.55 -1.02 -13.26
N ARG A 128 -0.49 -1.81 -12.98
CA ARG A 128 -1.56 -2.18 -13.91
C ARG A 128 -2.88 -1.53 -13.52
N LEU A 129 -3.67 -1.14 -14.52
CA LEU A 129 -5.08 -0.77 -14.34
C LEU A 129 -5.93 -2.06 -14.32
N VAL A 130 -6.58 -2.37 -13.19
CA VAL A 130 -7.40 -3.59 -13.05
C VAL A 130 -8.84 -3.33 -13.43
N ASN A 131 -9.43 -2.30 -12.83
CA ASN A 131 -10.83 -1.99 -13.08
C ASN A 131 -11.01 -0.49 -13.06
N ASP A 132 -11.58 0.02 -14.14
CA ASP A 132 -11.71 1.45 -14.35
C ASP A 132 -13.20 1.75 -14.41
N ASP A 133 -13.74 2.07 -13.24
CA ASP A 133 -15.08 2.61 -13.14
C ASP A 133 -14.95 4.08 -13.54
N TYR A 134 -14.95 4.31 -14.86
CA TYR A 134 -14.98 5.64 -15.45
C TYR A 134 -16.31 6.27 -15.03
N ALA A 135 -16.36 6.80 -13.82
CA ALA A 135 -17.30 7.85 -13.45
C ALA A 135 -16.85 9.11 -14.20
N PHE A 136 -16.87 9.06 -15.53
CA PHE A 136 -17.05 10.26 -16.31
C PHE A 136 -18.38 10.80 -15.80
N ILE A 137 -18.32 11.91 -15.07
CA ILE A 137 -19.46 12.80 -14.99
C ILE A 137 -19.68 13.27 -16.44
N GLY A 138 -20.44 12.46 -17.19
CA GLY A 138 -21.19 12.72 -18.43
C GLY A 138 -20.52 13.28 -19.68
N SER A 139 -19.46 14.07 -19.60
CA SER A 139 -18.61 14.47 -20.72
C SER A 139 -17.55 15.45 -20.23
N SER A 140 -16.41 15.53 -20.90
CA SER A 140 -15.44 16.62 -20.80
C SER A 140 -16.06 18.03 -20.86
N THR A 141 -17.28 18.17 -21.42
CA THR A 141 -18.08 19.41 -21.34
C THR A 141 -18.51 19.75 -19.90
N GLN A 142 -18.86 18.78 -19.06
CA GLN A 142 -19.30 19.02 -17.68
C GLN A 142 -18.14 19.55 -16.83
N ILE A 143 -16.93 18.98 -16.99
CA ILE A 143 -15.71 19.47 -16.33
C ILE A 143 -15.37 20.88 -16.82
N ALA A 144 -15.45 21.15 -18.13
CA ALA A 144 -15.25 22.50 -18.66
C ALA A 144 -16.28 23.52 -18.12
N THR A 145 -17.55 23.11 -17.93
CA THR A 145 -18.58 24.00 -17.37
C THR A 145 -18.40 24.35 -15.89
N LEU A 146 -17.60 23.59 -15.12
CA LEU A 146 -17.26 23.92 -13.72
C LEU A 146 -16.38 25.17 -13.63
N PHE A 147 -15.53 25.38 -14.64
CA PHE A 147 -14.60 26.52 -14.69
C PHE A 147 -15.11 27.69 -15.53
N MET A 148 -16.29 27.57 -16.15
CA MET A 148 -16.84 28.59 -17.05
C MET A 148 -17.85 29.53 -16.36
N PRO A 149 -17.78 30.84 -16.64
CA PRO A 149 -18.84 31.78 -16.26
C PRO A 149 -20.18 31.40 -16.90
N LYS A 150 -21.30 31.64 -16.20
CA LYS A 150 -22.65 31.21 -16.61
C LYS A 150 -23.04 31.58 -18.05
N ALA A 151 -22.54 32.70 -18.58
CA ALA A 151 -22.79 33.16 -19.95
C ALA A 151 -22.24 32.22 -21.03
N PHE A 152 -21.17 31.47 -20.75
CA PHE A 152 -20.47 30.65 -21.74
C PHE A 152 -20.97 29.20 -21.79
N LYS A 153 -21.79 28.77 -20.82
CA LYS A 153 -22.30 27.38 -20.76
C LYS A 153 -23.12 26.97 -22.00
N TYR A 154 -23.77 27.93 -22.67
CA TYR A 154 -24.58 27.69 -23.87
C TYR A 154 -23.75 27.43 -25.14
N LEU A 155 -22.46 27.79 -25.16
CA LEU A 155 -21.59 27.66 -26.34
C LEU A 155 -20.91 26.28 -26.45
N LEU A 156 -20.98 25.45 -25.40
CA LEU A 156 -20.34 24.12 -25.34
C LEU A 156 -21.14 23.00 -25.99
N ALA A 157 -22.42 23.22 -26.31
CA ALA A 157 -23.29 22.20 -26.90
C ALA A 157 -22.83 21.71 -28.29
N THR A 158 -21.88 22.40 -28.92
CA THR A 158 -21.48 22.14 -30.31
C THR A 158 -20.08 21.59 -30.50
N THR A 159 -19.10 21.77 -29.58
CA THR A 159 -17.79 21.06 -29.64
C THR A 159 -16.90 21.30 -28.42
N VAL A 160 -16.41 20.23 -27.77
CA VAL A 160 -15.51 20.27 -26.60
C VAL A 160 -14.18 21.01 -26.91
N HIS A 161 -13.62 20.79 -28.09
CA HIS A 161 -12.35 21.41 -28.52
C HIS A 161 -12.45 22.95 -28.60
N ILE A 162 -13.63 23.51 -28.90
CA ILE A 162 -13.83 24.95 -28.96
C ILE A 162 -13.91 25.55 -27.55
N GLY A 163 -14.57 24.87 -26.62
CA GLY A 163 -14.67 25.31 -25.21
C GLY A 163 -13.32 25.37 -24.48
N LEU A 164 -12.45 24.36 -24.67
CA LEU A 164 -11.08 24.38 -24.12
C LEU A 164 -10.23 25.50 -24.75
N SER A 165 -10.42 25.78 -26.04
CA SER A 165 -9.70 26.87 -26.73
C SER A 165 -10.10 28.26 -26.22
N LEU A 166 -11.35 28.47 -25.82
CA LEU A 166 -11.84 29.72 -25.25
C LEU A 166 -11.37 29.96 -23.80
N LEU A 167 -11.01 28.89 -23.10
CA LEU A 167 -10.46 28.93 -21.76
C LEU A 167 -8.93 29.23 -21.75
N LYS A 168 -8.26 29.18 -22.92
CA LYS A 168 -6.86 29.61 -23.05
C LYS A 168 -6.73 31.09 -22.68
N GLY A 169 -6.04 31.36 -21.56
CA GLY A 169 -5.82 32.70 -21.02
C GLY A 169 -6.62 33.02 -19.75
N LEU A 170 -7.64 32.21 -19.41
CA LEU A 170 -8.44 32.34 -18.17
C LEU A 170 -8.06 31.31 -17.11
N ILE A 171 -7.65 30.11 -17.54
CA ILE A 171 -7.14 29.07 -16.64
C ILE A 171 -5.65 28.80 -16.92
N PRO A 172 -4.87 28.40 -15.91
CA PRO A 172 -3.46 28.05 -16.08
C PRO A 172 -3.27 27.01 -17.19
N SER A 173 -2.20 27.14 -17.98
CA SER A 173 -1.87 26.23 -19.09
C SER A 173 -1.67 24.79 -18.63
N GLU A 174 -1.23 24.59 -17.40
CA GLU A 174 -1.07 23.26 -16.77
C GLU A 174 -2.42 22.56 -16.58
N LEU A 175 -3.42 23.28 -16.05
CA LEU A 175 -4.78 22.75 -15.91
C LEU A 175 -5.40 22.45 -17.29
N MET A 176 -5.11 23.28 -18.30
CA MET A 176 -5.57 23.06 -19.67
C MET A 176 -5.01 21.78 -20.27
N ASN A 177 -3.70 21.56 -20.13
CA ASN A 177 -3.04 20.35 -20.61
C ASN A 177 -3.56 19.12 -19.86
N TYR A 178 -3.76 19.25 -18.55
CA TYR A 178 -4.29 18.19 -17.71
C TYR A 178 -5.71 17.77 -18.14
N LEU A 179 -6.62 18.73 -18.35
CA LEU A 179 -7.97 18.46 -18.88
C LEU A 179 -7.93 17.87 -20.30
N GLY A 180 -6.94 18.25 -21.10
CA GLY A 180 -6.66 17.67 -22.42
C GLY A 180 -6.45 16.15 -22.38
N LEU A 181 -5.73 15.65 -21.37
CA LEU A 181 -5.49 14.21 -21.19
C LEU A 181 -6.80 13.42 -21.05
N TYR A 182 -7.75 13.96 -20.28
CA TYR A 182 -9.08 13.35 -20.12
C TYR A 182 -9.95 13.45 -21.37
N SER A 183 -9.78 14.51 -22.18
CA SER A 183 -10.56 14.70 -23.41
C SER A 183 -10.19 13.74 -24.53
N ASN A 184 -8.96 13.23 -24.54
CA ASN A 184 -8.46 12.28 -25.53
C ASN A 184 -8.90 10.83 -25.28
N GLY A 185 -9.58 10.54 -24.16
CA GLY A 185 -10.24 9.25 -23.89
C GLY A 185 -9.32 8.04 -23.64
N SER A 186 -7.99 8.22 -23.66
CA SER A 186 -7.03 7.15 -23.43
C SER A 186 -6.77 6.96 -21.93
N LYS A 187 -7.42 5.96 -21.33
CA LYS A 187 -7.29 5.54 -19.92
C LYS A 187 -5.84 5.31 -19.52
N GLN A 188 -5.11 4.60 -20.37
CA GLN A 188 -3.69 4.32 -20.17
C GLN A 188 -2.87 5.61 -20.14
N SER A 189 -3.21 6.62 -20.93
CA SER A 189 -2.47 7.89 -20.94
C SER A 189 -2.66 8.73 -19.68
N VAL A 190 -3.83 8.64 -19.02
CA VAL A 190 -4.03 9.27 -17.70
C VAL A 190 -3.23 8.55 -16.63
N LEU A 191 -3.22 7.21 -16.65
CA LEU A 191 -2.39 6.41 -15.74
C LEU A 191 -0.90 6.69 -15.97
N ASP A 192 -0.43 6.64 -17.22
CA ASP A 192 0.97 6.87 -17.58
C ASP A 192 1.46 8.25 -17.13
N TYR A 193 0.59 9.26 -17.17
CA TYR A 193 0.89 10.60 -16.67
C TYR A 193 1.12 10.61 -15.14
N HIS A 194 0.32 9.85 -14.39
CA HIS A 194 0.42 9.79 -12.92
C HIS A 194 1.35 8.70 -12.40
N LYS A 195 1.72 7.74 -13.24
CA LYS A 195 2.48 6.54 -12.87
C LYS A 195 3.78 6.87 -12.12
N PRO A 196 4.64 7.80 -12.57
CA PRO A 196 5.88 8.11 -11.85
C PRO A 196 5.64 8.63 -10.43
N GLU A 197 4.58 9.43 -10.25
CA GLU A 197 4.24 10.00 -8.95
C GLU A 197 3.60 8.95 -8.03
N ILE A 198 2.75 8.09 -8.57
CA ILE A 198 2.17 6.94 -7.85
C ILE A 198 3.30 6.00 -7.39
N GLU A 199 4.23 5.66 -8.28
CA GLU A 199 5.39 4.81 -7.95
C GLU A 199 6.23 5.44 -6.85
N ARG A 200 6.54 6.74 -6.97
CA ARG A 200 7.30 7.47 -5.96
C ARG A 200 6.62 7.47 -4.60
N LEU A 201 5.31 7.74 -4.56
CA LEU A 201 4.57 7.80 -3.30
C LEU A 201 4.42 6.42 -2.67
N ILE A 202 4.21 5.37 -3.46
CA ILE A 202 4.16 3.99 -2.94
C ILE A 202 5.52 3.60 -2.36
N ILE A 203 6.63 3.81 -3.09
CA ILE A 203 7.97 3.53 -2.57
C ILE A 203 8.23 4.32 -1.29
N ALA A 204 7.86 5.61 -1.29
CA ALA A 204 8.03 6.45 -0.12
C ALA A 204 7.20 5.95 1.08
N GLU A 205 5.98 5.49 0.87
CA GLU A 205 5.13 4.93 1.94
C GLU A 205 5.69 3.63 2.50
N VAL A 206 6.10 2.71 1.61
CA VAL A 206 6.64 1.39 1.98
C VAL A 206 7.97 1.51 2.71
N GLU A 207 8.82 2.47 2.31
CA GLU A 207 10.14 2.69 2.92
C GLU A 207 10.10 3.68 4.09
N GLN A 208 8.97 4.35 4.36
CA GLN A 208 8.78 5.21 5.53
C GLN A 208 8.44 4.39 6.79
N ASP A 209 8.61 5.03 7.95
CA ASP A 209 8.38 4.45 9.28
C ASP A 209 6.94 3.93 9.48
N ASP A 210 6.00 4.37 8.66
CA ASP A 210 4.56 4.09 8.82
C ASP A 210 4.18 2.67 8.39
N TRP A 211 4.92 2.03 7.47
CA TRP A 211 4.77 0.61 7.15
C TRP A 211 5.70 -0.27 7.99
N CYS A 212 5.34 -0.37 9.27
CA CYS A 212 5.96 -1.29 10.21
C CYS A 212 4.95 -2.31 10.75
N TYR A 213 5.39 -3.57 10.85
CA TYR A 213 4.67 -4.59 11.61
C TYR A 213 5.29 -4.67 12.99
N GLN A 214 4.58 -4.19 14.00
CA GLN A 214 5.02 -4.32 15.39
C GLN A 214 4.72 -5.74 15.88
N LEU A 215 5.74 -6.41 16.44
CA LEU A 215 5.58 -7.76 16.98
C LEU A 215 4.56 -7.77 18.12
N ASP A 216 3.60 -8.68 18.05
CA ASP A 216 2.56 -8.89 19.04
C ASP A 216 3.15 -9.50 20.31
N GLU A 217 3.12 -8.75 21.41
CA GLU A 217 3.60 -9.23 22.70
C GLU A 217 2.68 -10.30 23.33
N THR A 218 1.48 -10.51 22.78
CA THR A 218 0.54 -11.55 23.19
C THR A 218 0.78 -12.88 22.48
N ASP A 219 1.36 -12.85 21.28
CA ASP A 219 1.86 -14.04 20.62
C ASP A 219 3.20 -14.47 21.24
N PHE A 220 3.28 -15.75 21.57
CA PHE A 220 4.43 -16.27 22.29
C PHE A 220 5.70 -16.31 21.42
N GLU A 221 5.57 -16.61 20.14
CA GLU A 221 6.69 -16.73 19.20
C GLU A 221 7.21 -15.34 18.80
N GLU A 222 6.31 -14.38 18.59
CA GLU A 222 6.66 -12.99 18.32
C GLU A 222 7.27 -12.30 19.54
N GLN A 223 6.72 -12.49 20.74
CA GLN A 223 7.33 -11.98 21.97
C GLN A 223 8.76 -12.52 22.15
N LEU A 224 8.97 -13.80 21.85
CA LEU A 224 10.26 -14.45 21.97
C LEU A 224 11.26 -13.91 20.95
N PHE A 225 10.81 -13.64 19.73
CA PHE A 225 11.63 -13.01 18.69
C PHE A 225 11.90 -11.54 18.99
N ALA A 226 10.95 -10.81 19.57
CA ALA A 226 11.15 -9.45 20.03
C ALA A 226 12.28 -9.35 21.08
N GLU A 227 12.45 -10.37 21.92
CA GLU A 227 13.48 -10.41 22.95
C GLU A 227 14.83 -10.98 22.49
N LEU A 228 14.83 -11.99 21.60
CA LEU A 228 16.02 -12.80 21.28
C LEU A 228 16.34 -12.86 19.78
N GLY A 229 15.49 -12.31 18.93
CA GLY A 229 15.65 -12.31 17.47
C GLY A 229 16.85 -11.52 17.00
N GLN A 230 17.50 -11.99 15.94
CA GLN A 230 18.66 -11.32 15.34
C GLN A 230 18.36 -10.86 13.91
N GLU A 231 17.76 -11.72 13.10
CA GLU A 231 17.55 -11.47 11.67
C GLU A 231 16.23 -12.09 11.20
N ILE A 232 15.66 -11.50 10.15
CA ILE A 232 14.60 -12.12 9.36
C ILE A 232 15.07 -12.33 7.93
N ALA A 233 14.69 -13.45 7.34
CA ALA A 233 15.03 -13.80 5.96
C ALA A 233 13.84 -14.49 5.29
N VAL A 234 13.72 -14.35 3.97
CA VAL A 234 12.76 -15.14 3.19
C VAL A 234 13.47 -16.36 2.66
N GLU A 235 13.02 -17.55 3.04
CA GLU A 235 13.65 -18.81 2.63
C GLU A 235 12.60 -19.88 2.35
N ASN A 236 12.72 -20.55 1.20
CA ASN A 236 11.88 -21.68 0.80
C ASN A 236 10.36 -21.38 0.88
N GLY A 237 9.96 -20.13 0.62
CA GLY A 237 8.55 -19.70 0.69
C GLY A 237 8.04 -19.36 2.09
N PHE A 238 8.92 -19.18 3.07
CA PHE A 238 8.58 -18.78 4.43
C PHE A 238 9.35 -17.52 4.83
N LEU A 239 8.75 -16.70 5.70
CA LEU A 239 9.47 -15.68 6.42
C LEU A 239 10.06 -16.32 7.68
N VAL A 240 11.38 -16.35 7.75
CA VAL A 240 12.15 -17.07 8.76
C VAL A 240 12.73 -16.09 9.75
N PHE A 241 12.36 -16.27 11.00
CA PHE A 241 12.85 -15.50 12.15
C PHE A 241 14.04 -16.23 12.76
N LYS A 242 15.25 -15.70 12.58
CA LYS A 242 16.50 -16.30 13.04
C LYS A 242 16.89 -15.74 14.41
N PHE A 243 17.05 -16.62 15.38
CA PHE A 243 17.52 -16.26 16.73
C PHE A 243 19.05 -16.27 16.86
N HIS A 244 19.75 -16.92 15.92
CA HIS A 244 21.21 -16.99 15.91
C HIS A 244 21.71 -16.85 14.48
N LEU A 245 22.69 -15.99 14.29
CA LEU A 245 23.56 -15.99 13.13
C LEU A 245 24.54 -17.18 13.28
N ASP A 246 24.50 -18.12 12.32
CA ASP A 246 25.49 -19.20 12.21
C ASP A 246 26.83 -18.68 11.68
#